data_AF-A0A383BFH4-F1
#
_entry.id   AF-A0A383BFH4-F1
#
_cell.length_a   1.000
_cell.length_b   1.000
_cell.length_c   1.000
_cell.angle_alpha   90.00
_cell.angle_beta   90.00
_cell.angle_gamma   90.00
#
_symmetry.space_group_name_H-M   'P 1'
#
loop_
_entity.id
_entity.type
_entity.pdbx_description
1 polymer ?
#
loop_
_entity_poly.entity_id
_entity_poly.type
_entity_poly.pdbx_seq_one_letter_code
_entity_poly.pdbx_strand_id
1 'polypeptide(L)'
;IKIVEMVEQLPPNADLRLHVEGESIEGNLVSKMVVLPMGESAPGKARLEKAGLELRTEKKRVFVDMVAFNSLAQKAGIDFDWEILSLQIPTDRPAKQWVYLPAFLLLALLIFVQRKRRTDSPESH
;
A
#
# COMPACT_ATOMS: atom_id res chain seq x y z
N ILE A 1 12.14 6.71 2.53
CA ILE A 1 10.80 6.43 1.94
C ILE A 1 10.19 7.76 1.51
N LYS A 2 9.48 7.84 0.39
CA LYS A 2 8.88 9.10 -0.10
C LYS A 2 7.39 9.21 0.27
N ILE A 3 7.10 9.37 1.56
CA ILE A 3 5.72 9.37 2.09
C ILE A 3 4.89 10.52 1.51
N VAL A 4 5.50 11.70 1.34
CA VAL A 4 4.82 12.88 0.81
C VAL A 4 4.24 12.63 -0.59
N GLU A 5 5.04 12.05 -1.49
CA GLU A 5 4.59 11.73 -2.87
C GLU A 5 3.45 10.69 -2.86
N MET A 6 3.52 9.71 -1.96
CA MET A 6 2.50 8.67 -1.83
C MET A 6 1.16 9.23 -1.33
N VAL A 7 1.20 10.14 -0.37
CA VAL A 7 0.02 10.83 0.15
C VAL A 7 -0.65 11.72 -0.90
N GLU A 8 0.16 12.34 -1.76
CA GLU A 8 -0.33 13.18 -2.86
C GLU A 8 -1.11 12.37 -3.90
N GLN A 9 -0.67 11.15 -4.18
CA GLN A 9 -1.31 10.24 -5.14
C GLN A 9 -2.59 9.57 -4.60
N LEU A 10 -2.86 9.66 -3.30
CA LEU A 10 -4.06 9.05 -2.74
C LEU A 10 -5.33 9.70 -3.28
N PRO A 11 -6.37 8.91 -3.61
CA PRO A 11 -7.68 9.45 -3.95
C PRO A 11 -8.22 10.40 -2.87
N PRO A 12 -9.09 11.35 -3.22
CA PRO A 12 -9.79 12.16 -2.24
C PRO A 12 -10.58 11.27 -1.27
N ASN A 13 -10.58 11.64 0.00
CA ASN A 13 -11.21 10.94 1.12
C ASN A 13 -10.73 9.50 1.35
N ALA A 14 -9.56 9.13 0.81
CA ALA A 14 -8.93 7.85 1.09
C ALA A 14 -8.32 7.80 2.49
N ASP A 15 -8.28 6.60 3.04
CA ASP A 15 -7.61 6.29 4.30
C ASP A 15 -6.11 6.03 4.06
N LEU A 16 -5.26 6.77 4.77
CA LEU A 16 -3.83 6.49 4.87
C LEU A 16 -3.59 5.54 6.03
N ARG A 17 -3.03 4.36 5.74
CA ARG A 17 -2.76 3.33 6.74
C ARG A 17 -1.26 3.25 7.02
N LEU A 18 -0.84 3.71 8.19
CA LEU A 18 0.56 3.80 8.59
C LEU A 18 0.87 2.72 9.64
N HIS A 19 2.02 2.07 9.49
CA HIS A 19 2.62 1.30 10.58
C HIS A 19 3.59 2.22 11.30
N VAL A 20 3.30 2.50 12.57
CA VAL A 20 4.10 3.38 13.42
C VAL A 20 4.68 2.62 14.62
N GLU A 21 5.85 3.03 15.06
CA GLU A 21 6.54 2.46 16.22
C GLU A 21 7.22 3.55 17.05
N GLY A 22 7.13 3.45 18.36
CA GLY A 22 7.80 4.36 19.27
C GLY A 22 7.59 3.99 20.73
N GLU A 23 8.12 4.80 21.63
CA GLU A 23 8.00 4.58 23.08
C GLU A 23 6.71 5.22 23.61
N SER A 24 6.01 4.52 24.51
CA SER A 24 4.87 5.07 25.24
C SER A 24 5.33 5.89 26.45
N ILE A 25 4.43 6.64 27.08
CA ILE A 25 4.73 7.44 28.28
C ILE A 25 5.22 6.56 29.44
N GLU A 26 4.85 5.28 29.46
CA GLU A 26 5.28 4.29 30.43
C GLU A 26 6.65 3.65 30.12
N GLY A 27 7.30 4.05 29.02
CA GLY A 27 8.61 3.54 28.61
C GLY A 27 8.56 2.21 27.83
N ASN A 28 7.38 1.79 27.37
CA ASN A 28 7.23 0.56 26.61
C ASN A 28 7.34 0.86 25.11
N LEU A 29 8.07 0.02 24.37
CA LEU A 29 8.07 0.08 22.91
C LEU A 29 6.72 -0.43 22.38
N VAL A 30 6.01 0.42 21.63
CA VAL A 30 4.70 0.14 21.04
C VAL A 30 4.79 0.21 19.53
N SER A 31 4.24 -0.79 18.85
CA SER A 31 4.18 -0.87 17.39
C SER A 31 2.74 -1.15 16.97
N LYS A 32 2.14 -0.28 16.13
CA LYS A 32 0.74 -0.41 15.74
C LYS A 32 0.44 0.13 14.34
N MET A 33 -0.68 -0.36 13.79
CA MET A 33 -1.28 0.19 12.57
C MET A 33 -2.29 1.27 12.94
N VAL A 34 -2.16 2.43 12.29
CA VAL A 34 -3.09 3.56 12.45
C VAL A 34 -3.70 3.93 11.11
N VAL A 35 -4.92 4.48 11.16
CA VAL A 35 -5.68 4.90 9.98
C VAL A 35 -5.97 6.39 10.08
N LEU A 36 -5.55 7.16 9.07
CA LEU A 36 -5.77 8.59 8.97
C LEU A 36 -6.65 8.91 7.75
N PRO A 37 -7.86 9.45 7.94
CA PRO A 37 -8.67 9.95 6.84
C PRO A 37 -8.00 11.18 6.22
N MET A 38 -7.58 11.11 4.96
CA MET A 38 -6.75 12.17 4.34
C MET A 38 -7.54 13.33 3.72
N GLY A 39 -8.87 13.32 3.85
CA GLY A 39 -9.74 14.36 3.30
C GLY A 39 -9.54 14.58 1.80
N GLU A 40 -9.86 15.78 1.32
CA GLU A 40 -9.74 16.17 -0.09
C GLU A 40 -8.31 16.05 -0.63
N SER A 41 -8.19 15.97 -1.96
CA SER A 41 -6.89 15.99 -2.63
C SER A 41 -6.21 17.35 -2.42
N ALA A 42 -4.91 17.30 -2.09
CA ALA A 42 -4.06 18.45 -1.85
C ALA A 42 -2.60 18.01 -2.04
N PRO A 43 -1.65 18.95 -2.18
CA PRO A 43 -0.22 18.63 -2.16
C PRO A 43 0.13 17.78 -0.93
N GLY A 44 0.97 16.76 -1.10
CA GLY A 44 1.17 15.73 -0.07
C GLY A 44 1.54 16.29 1.31
N LYS A 45 2.40 17.33 1.34
CA LYS A 45 2.81 18.00 2.60
C LYS A 45 1.63 18.69 3.27
N ALA A 46 0.88 19.51 2.53
CA ALA A 46 -0.29 20.23 3.06
C ALA A 46 -1.38 19.24 3.53
N ARG A 47 -1.50 18.08 2.87
CA ARG A 47 -2.46 17.04 3.25
C ARG A 47 -2.07 16.35 4.55
N LEU A 48 -0.78 16.09 4.77
CA LEU A 48 -0.25 15.60 6.04
C LEU A 48 -0.42 16.63 7.17
N GLU A 49 -0.08 17.90 6.91
CA GLU A 49 -0.27 18.99 7.87
C GLU A 49 -1.75 19.15 8.28
N LYS A 50 -2.69 19.03 7.32
CA LYS A 50 -4.14 19.01 7.60
C LYS A 50 -4.56 17.81 8.45
N ALA A 51 -3.96 16.65 8.26
CA ALA A 51 -4.15 15.49 9.13
C ALA A 51 -3.51 15.67 10.52
N GLY A 52 -2.72 16.73 10.68
CA GLY A 52 -1.99 17.11 11.90
C GLY A 52 -0.70 16.34 12.10
N LEU A 53 -0.05 15.92 11.01
CA LEU A 53 1.19 15.17 11.04
C LEU A 53 2.28 15.94 10.30
N GLU A 54 3.35 16.29 11.02
CA GLU A 54 4.58 16.79 10.42
C GLU A 54 5.65 15.69 10.48
N LEU A 55 6.36 15.49 9.37
CA LEU A 55 7.30 14.40 9.22
C LEU A 55 8.69 14.94 8.94
N ARG A 56 9.68 14.36 9.61
CA ARG A 56 11.10 14.57 9.32
C ARG A 56 11.74 13.29 8.81
N THR A 57 12.72 13.44 7.93
CA THR A 57 13.47 12.30 7.37
C THR A 57 14.90 12.36 7.83
N GLU A 58 15.37 11.29 8.47
CA GLU A 58 16.73 11.16 8.97
C GLU A 58 17.33 9.83 8.52
N LYS A 59 18.51 9.86 7.88
CA LYS A 59 19.24 8.63 7.49
C LYS A 59 18.36 7.56 6.81
N LYS A 60 17.43 7.99 5.95
CA LYS A 60 16.43 7.19 5.21
C LYS A 60 15.22 6.68 6.02
N ARG A 61 15.19 6.88 7.33
CA ARG A 61 14.04 6.64 8.22
C ARG A 61 13.16 7.88 8.26
N VAL A 62 11.88 7.70 8.57
CA VAL A 62 10.92 8.80 8.66
C VAL A 62 10.33 8.82 10.05
N PHE A 63 10.41 9.97 10.70
CA PHE A 63 9.95 10.18 12.06
C PHE A 63 8.86 11.24 12.09
N VAL A 64 8.01 11.15 13.10
CA VAL A 64 7.02 12.14 13.43
C VAL A 64 7.71 13.30 14.13
N ASP A 65 7.68 14.46 13.48
CA ASP A 65 8.29 15.69 14.00
C ASP A 65 7.33 16.49 14.85
N MET A 66 6.05 16.48 14.51
CA MET A 66 5.03 17.11 15.33
C MET A 66 3.69 16.45 15.08
N VAL A 67 2.90 16.34 16.15
CA VAL A 67 1.49 15.98 16.09
C VAL A 67 0.68 17.19 16.52
N ALA A 68 -0.14 17.72 15.62
CA ALA A 68 -0.98 18.88 15.94
C ALA A 68 -2.06 18.53 16.97
N PHE A 69 -2.35 19.45 17.88
CA PHE A 69 -3.38 19.25 18.91
C PHE A 69 -4.78 19.11 18.29
N ASN A 70 -5.60 18.21 18.87
CA ASN A 70 -6.94 17.84 18.43
C ASN A 70 -7.03 17.35 16.97
N SER A 71 -5.91 16.93 16.39
CA SER A 71 -5.83 16.45 15.01
C SER A 71 -6.30 15.00 14.85
N LEU A 72 -6.45 14.58 13.59
CA LEU A 72 -6.71 13.17 13.26
C LEU A 72 -5.51 12.29 13.65
N ALA A 73 -4.28 12.77 13.45
CA ALA A 73 -3.06 12.09 13.87
C ALA A 73 -3.02 11.84 15.39
N GLN A 74 -3.35 12.86 16.19
CA GLN A 74 -3.42 12.72 17.65
C GLN A 74 -4.50 11.72 18.07
N LYS A 75 -5.69 11.79 17.45
CA LYS A 75 -6.81 10.88 17.75
C LYS A 75 -6.51 9.43 17.34
N ALA A 76 -5.67 9.22 16.33
CA ALA A 76 -5.15 7.90 15.98
C ALA A 76 -4.08 7.39 16.97
N GLY A 77 -3.67 8.23 17.92
CA GLY A 77 -2.68 7.95 18.95
C GLY A 77 -1.26 7.84 18.39
N ILE A 78 -0.94 8.62 17.36
CA ILE A 78 0.44 8.85 16.94
C ILE A 78 1.06 9.85 17.91
N ASP A 79 2.32 9.64 18.29
CA ASP A 79 3.05 10.54 19.17
C ASP A 79 4.28 11.15 18.50
N PHE A 80 4.82 12.18 19.12
CA PHE A 80 6.09 12.78 18.76
C PHE A 80 7.22 11.74 18.81
N ASP A 81 8.20 11.90 17.92
CA ASP A 81 9.40 11.05 17.82
C ASP A 81 9.17 9.61 17.36
N TRP A 82 7.93 9.21 17.08
CA TRP A 82 7.62 7.88 16.57
C TRP A 82 8.11 7.70 15.13
N GLU A 83 8.59 6.51 14.81
CA GLU A 83 8.99 6.13 13.47
C GLU A 83 7.81 5.64 12.64
N ILE A 84 7.78 6.00 11.36
CA ILE A 84 6.92 5.39 10.36
C ILE A 84 7.69 4.25 9.67
N LEU A 85 7.33 3.02 10.02
CA LEU A 85 7.95 1.80 9.48
C LEU A 85 7.49 1.51 8.05
N SER A 86 6.19 1.65 7.79
CA SER A 86 5.62 1.37 6.47
C SER A 86 4.31 2.10 6.22
N LEU A 87 3.94 2.19 4.94
CA LEU A 87 2.68 2.74 4.48
C LEU A 87 1.96 1.71 3.60
N GLN A 88 0.67 1.48 3.86
CA GLN A 88 -0.19 0.72 2.94
C GLN A 88 -0.90 1.68 2.00
N ILE A 89 -0.60 1.54 0.71
CA ILE A 89 -1.22 2.31 -0.36
C ILE A 89 -2.14 1.38 -1.15
N PRO A 90 -3.37 1.81 -1.49
CA PRO A 90 -4.16 1.10 -2.48
C PRO A 90 -3.40 1.09 -3.80
N THR A 91 -2.88 -0.07 -4.18
CA THR A 91 -2.23 -0.26 -5.48
C THR A 91 -3.30 -0.58 -6.51
N ASP A 92 -3.22 0.05 -7.67
CA ASP A 92 -4.09 -0.27 -8.79
C ASP A 92 -3.73 -1.68 -9.29
N ARG A 93 -4.64 -2.63 -9.13
CA ARG A 93 -4.43 -4.02 -9.57
C ARG A 93 -5.09 -4.16 -10.93
N PRO A 94 -4.36 -4.60 -11.98
CA PRO A 94 -5.00 -4.88 -13.26
C PRO A 94 -6.19 -5.80 -13.05
N ALA A 95 -7.27 -5.55 -13.78
CA ALA A 95 -8.51 -6.31 -13.65
C ALA A 95 -8.19 -7.81 -13.66
N LYS A 96 -8.77 -8.58 -12.72
CA LYS A 96 -8.45 -10.01 -12.54
C LYS A 96 -8.55 -10.82 -13.84
N GLN A 97 -9.33 -10.34 -14.80
CA GLN A 97 -9.51 -10.96 -16.11
C GLN A 97 -8.24 -11.14 -16.95
N TRP A 98 -7.20 -10.32 -16.72
CA TRP A 98 -5.93 -10.44 -17.44
C TRP A 98 -5.23 -11.78 -17.19
N VAL A 99 -5.54 -12.46 -16.08
CA VAL A 99 -5.04 -13.82 -15.78
C VAL A 99 -5.64 -14.88 -16.70
N TYR A 100 -6.83 -14.65 -17.28
CA TYR A 100 -7.47 -15.62 -18.16
C TYR A 100 -6.78 -15.73 -19.52
N LEU A 101 -6.20 -14.65 -20.03
CA LEU A 101 -5.55 -14.64 -21.34
C LEU A 101 -4.38 -15.65 -21.43
N PRO A 102 -3.38 -15.65 -20.51
CA PRO A 102 -2.33 -16.66 -20.53
C PRO A 102 -2.85 -18.07 -20.24
N ALA A 103 -3.88 -18.22 -19.39
CA ALA A 103 -4.48 -19.53 -19.11
C ALA A 103 -5.14 -20.15 -20.36
N PHE A 104 -5.90 -19.36 -21.13
CA PHE A 104 -6.49 -19.80 -22.39
C PHE A 104 -5.43 -20.09 -23.46
N LEU A 105 -4.34 -19.33 -23.49
CA LEU A 105 -3.22 -19.57 -24.41
C LEU A 105 -2.54 -20.92 -24.14
N LEU A 106 -2.31 -21.25 -22.87
CA LEU A 106 -1.79 -22.56 -22.45
C LEU A 106 -2.76 -23.70 -22.81
N LEU A 107 -4.06 -23.51 -22.59
CA LEU A 107 -5.08 -24.48 -22.97
C LEU A 107 -5.11 -24.72 -24.48
N ALA A 108 -5.06 -23.65 -25.28
CA ALA A 108 -5.02 -23.73 -26.74
C ALA A 108 -3.77 -24.49 -27.23
N LEU A 109 -2.60 -24.21 -26.64
CA LEU A 109 -1.35 -24.92 -26.92
C LEU A 109 -1.48 -26.41 -26.62
N LEU A 110 -2.05 -26.75 -25.46
CA LEU A 110 -2.23 -28.12 -25.02
C LEU A 110 -3.20 -28.89 -25.94
N ILE A 111 -4.30 -28.27 -26.38
CA ILE A 111 -5.22 -28.84 -27.37
C ILE A 111 -4.52 -29.07 -28.71
N PHE A 112 -3.71 -28.12 -29.17
CA PHE A 112 -2.97 -28.24 -30.43
C PHE A 112 -2.00 -29.44 -30.41
N VAL A 113 -1.22 -29.59 -29.31
CA VAL A 113 -0.29 -30.71 -29.13
C VAL A 113 -1.05 -32.04 -29.03
N GLN A 114 -2.17 -32.08 -28.32
CA GLN A 114 -3.01 -33.30 -28.24
C GLN A 114 -3.62 -33.69 -29.58
N ARG A 115 -4.10 -32.72 -30.38
CA ARG A 115 -4.66 -32.98 -31.71
C ARG A 115 -3.61 -33.50 -32.69
N LYS A 116 -2.40 -32.93 -32.66
CA LYS A 116 -1.28 -33.43 -33.48
C LYS A 116 -1.00 -34.91 -33.17
N ARG A 117 -0.96 -35.30 -31.90
CA ARG A 117 -0.74 -36.70 -31.47
C ARG A 117 -1.82 -37.69 -31.90
N ARG A 118 -3.08 -37.27 -31.98
CA ARG A 118 -4.20 -38.15 -32.38
C ARG A 118 -4.23 -38.47 -33.87
N THR A 119 -3.50 -37.71 -34.69
CA THR A 119 -3.45 -37.93 -36.15
C THR A 119 -2.40 -38.98 -36.52
N ASP A 120 -1.49 -39.34 -35.60
CA ASP A 120 -0.41 -40.32 -35.79
C ASP A 120 -0.75 -41.73 -35.24
N SER A 121 -2.03 -42.12 -35.19
CA SER A 121 -2.40 -43.53 -34.98
C SER A 121 -2.75 -44.16 -36.33
N PRO A 122 -1.78 -44.74 -37.06
CA PRO A 122 -2.09 -45.56 -38.22
C PRO A 122 -2.87 -46.79 -37.73
N GLU A 123 -4.05 -47.01 -38.31
CA GLU A 123 -4.70 -48.32 -38.29
C GLU A 123 -3.70 -49.36 -38.82
N SER A 124 -3.25 -50.26 -37.94
CA SER A 124 -2.69 -51.53 -38.37
C SER A 124 -3.76 -52.60 -38.14
N HIS A 125 -4.49 -52.91 -39.21
CA HIS A 125 -5.11 -54.22 -39.41
C HIS A 125 -4.05 -55.28 -39.67
#